data_AF-A0A1I5NYI9-F1
#
_entry.id   AF-A0A1I5NYI9-F1
#
_cell.length_a   1.000
_cell.length_b   1.000
_cell.length_c   1.000
_cell.angle_alpha   90.00
_cell.angle_beta   90.00
_cell.angle_gamma   90.00
#
_symmetry.space_group_name_H-M   'P 1'
#
loop_
_entity.id
_entity.type
_entity.pdbx_description
1 polymer ?
#
loop_
_entity_poly.entity_id
_entity_poly.type
_entity_poly.pdbx_seq_one_letter_code
_entity_poly.pdbx_strand_id
1 'polypeptide(L)'
;MHDYMKALYYRFETPSERAEKLEEVVDKAHKQLAKQLGNHQRRLLLRLVDLEASLRDQSCLDSFMSGYRVAHGIHQELLADQPPYNFEDEDERLACEKLREG
;
A
#
# COMPACT_ATOMS: atom_id res chain seq x y z
N MET A 1 15.65 -3.69 8.04
CA MET A 1 14.78 -3.87 6.86
C MET A 1 13.77 -2.72 6.69
N HIS A 2 13.11 -2.26 7.75
CA HIS A 2 12.18 -1.12 7.69
C HIS A 2 12.78 0.14 7.05
N ASP A 3 13.95 0.59 7.50
CA ASP A 3 14.56 1.84 6.99
C ASP A 3 14.98 1.74 5.52
N TYR A 4 15.41 0.56 5.08
CA TYR A 4 15.72 0.29 3.68
C TYR A 4 14.47 0.36 2.80
N MET A 5 13.38 -0.26 3.24
CA MET A 5 12.09 -0.20 2.50
C MET A 5 11.54 1.23 2.46
N LYS A 6 11.68 1.98 3.55
CA LYS A 6 11.30 3.40 3.61
C LYS A 6 12.12 4.24 2.63
N ALA A 7 13.42 3.97 2.49
CA ALA A 7 14.27 4.63 1.51
C ALA A 7 13.89 4.30 0.05
N LEU A 8 13.52 3.04 -0.23
CA LEU A 8 13.02 2.64 -1.55
C LEU A 8 11.68 3.30 -1.88
N TYR A 9 10.76 3.35 -0.91
CA TYR A 9 9.49 4.06 -1.04
C TYR A 9 9.72 5.51 -1.47
N TYR A 10 10.51 6.29 -0.74
CA TYR A 10 10.78 7.69 -1.10
C TYR A 10 11.51 7.88 -2.43
N ARG A 11 12.26 6.87 -2.89
CA ARG A 11 12.98 6.93 -4.17
C ARG A 11 12.06 6.75 -5.38
N PHE A 12 11.01 5.94 -5.24
CA PHE A 12 10.12 5.57 -6.33
C PHE A 12 8.72 6.18 -6.20
N GLU A 13 8.39 6.72 -5.04
CA GLU A 13 7.18 7.52 -4.85
C GLU A 13 7.20 8.71 -5.81
N THR A 14 6.18 8.76 -6.65
CA THR A 14 5.90 9.94 -7.48
C THR A 14 4.62 10.56 -6.92
N PRO A 15 4.72 11.75 -6.28
CA PRO A 15 3.55 12.45 -5.79
C PRO A 15 2.53 12.63 -6.92
N SER A 16 1.31 12.16 -6.68
CA SER A 16 0.19 12.43 -7.57
C SER A 16 -0.31 13.85 -7.33
N GLU A 17 -0.65 14.59 -8.38
CA GLU A 17 -1.31 15.92 -8.25
C GLU A 17 -2.56 15.84 -7.34
N ARG A 18 -3.27 14.71 -7.37
CA ARG A 18 -4.41 14.46 -6.47
C ARG A 18 -3.98 14.33 -5.02
N ALA A 19 -2.85 13.66 -4.75
CA ALA A 19 -2.32 13.49 -3.40
C ALA A 19 -1.87 14.84 -2.83
N GLU A 20 -1.17 15.66 -3.61
CA GLU A 20 -0.75 17.01 -3.20
C GLU A 20 -1.94 17.90 -2.85
N LYS A 21 -3.00 17.89 -3.68
CA LYS A 21 -4.25 18.63 -3.39
C LYS A 21 -4.92 18.15 -2.11
N LEU A 22 -4.94 16.85 -1.86
CA LEU A 22 -5.50 16.29 -0.63
C LEU A 22 -4.69 16.71 0.60
N GLU A 23 -3.35 16.69 0.51
CA GLU A 23 -2.48 17.15 1.59
C GLU A 23 -2.69 18.63 1.91
N GLU A 24 -2.86 19.48 0.90
CA GLU A 24 -3.16 20.90 1.11
C GLU A 24 -4.52 21.10 1.82
N VAL A 25 -5.54 20.31 1.47
CA VAL A 25 -6.86 20.33 2.12
C VAL A 25 -6.77 19.88 3.57
N VAL A 26 -6.02 18.80 3.84
CA VAL A 26 -5.80 18.29 5.21
C VAL A 26 -5.08 19.33 6.07
N ASP A 27 -4.01 19.94 5.55
CA ASP A 27 -3.25 20.96 6.28
C ASP A 27 -4.09 22.22 6.56
N LYS A 28 -4.92 22.66 5.60
CA LYS A 28 -5.88 23.74 5.81
C LYS A 28 -6.88 23.41 6.92
N ALA A 29 -7.46 22.21 6.90
CA ALA A 29 -8.39 21.76 7.93
C ALA A 29 -7.73 21.68 9.31
N HIS A 30 -6.50 21.14 9.38
CA HIS A 30 -5.72 21.07 10.60
C HIS A 30 -5.45 22.47 11.19
N LYS A 31 -5.01 23.43 10.36
CA LYS A 31 -4.77 24.82 10.78
C LYS A 31 -6.04 25.51 11.27
N GLN A 32 -7.19 25.25 10.65
CA GLN A 32 -8.48 25.79 11.08
C GLN A 32 -8.89 25.23 12.44
N LEU A 33 -8.83 23.91 12.62
CA LEU A 33 -9.15 23.24 13.88
C LEU A 33 -8.20 23.70 15.01
N ALA A 34 -6.89 23.76 14.74
CA ALA A 34 -5.91 24.20 15.73
C ALA A 34 -6.20 25.62 16.27
N LYS A 35 -6.75 26.53 15.47
CA LYS A 35 -7.12 27.89 15.93
C LYS A 35 -8.33 27.91 16.85
N GLN A 36 -9.30 27.02 16.63
CA GLN A 36 -10.57 26.98 17.36
C GLN A 36 -10.52 26.14 18.64
N LEU A 37 -9.56 25.21 18.74
CA LEU A 37 -9.46 24.27 19.84
C LEU A 37 -8.70 24.82 21.06
N GLY A 38 -9.14 24.43 22.26
CA GLY A 38 -8.42 24.66 23.51
C GLY A 38 -7.18 23.78 23.67
N ASN A 39 -6.37 24.04 24.70
CA ASN A 39 -5.07 23.37 24.88
C ASN A 39 -5.14 21.84 24.98
N HIS A 40 -6.18 21.29 25.61
CA HIS A 40 -6.33 19.83 25.70
C HIS A 40 -6.71 19.22 24.34
N GLN A 41 -7.67 19.83 23.65
CA GLN A 41 -8.12 19.37 22.34
C GLN A 41 -7.02 19.48 21.27
N ARG A 42 -6.16 20.52 21.34
CA ARG A 42 -4.98 20.64 20.48
C ARG A 42 -4.00 19.47 20.66
N ARG A 43 -3.74 19.06 21.91
CA ARG A 43 -2.89 17.89 22.18
C ARG A 43 -3.50 16.61 21.62
N LEU A 44 -4.81 16.45 21.74
CA LEU A 44 -5.51 15.32 21.15
C LEU A 44 -5.44 15.33 19.61
N LEU A 45 -5.60 16.50 18.99
CA LEU A 45 -5.48 16.67 17.55
C LEU A 45 -4.07 16.31 17.04
N LEU A 46 -3.02 16.80 17.72
CA LEU A 46 -1.63 16.44 17.38
C LEU A 46 -1.41 14.93 17.48
N ARG A 47 -1.87 14.31 18.57
CA ARG A 47 -1.77 12.85 18.73
C ARG A 47 -2.52 12.08 17.64
N LEU A 48 -3.68 12.58 17.21
CA LEU A 48 -4.43 11.97 16.11
C LEU A 48 -3.63 12.03 14.79
N VAL A 49 -3.04 13.18 14.48
CA VAL A 49 -2.19 13.35 13.29
C VAL A 49 -0.98 12.41 13.33
N ASP A 50 -0.30 12.29 14.48
CA ASP A 50 0.83 11.37 14.63
C ASP A 50 0.43 9.89 14.40
N LEU A 51 -0.73 9.50 14.93
CA LEU A 51 -1.27 8.15 14.75
C LEU A 51 -1.71 7.89 13.30
N GLU A 52 -2.32 8.86 12.65
CA GLU A 52 -2.73 8.76 11.24
C GLU A 52 -1.52 8.66 10.31
N ALA A 53 -0.48 9.47 10.55
CA ALA A 53 0.79 9.38 9.84
C ALA A 53 1.43 8.00 10.00
N SER A 54 1.46 7.47 11.23
CA SER A 54 1.99 6.12 11.51
C SER A 54 1.20 5.02 10.79
N LEU A 55 -0.14 5.14 10.76
CA LEU A 55 -1.00 4.20 10.06
C LEU A 55 -0.80 4.26 8.54
N ARG A 56 -0.65 5.46 7.97
CA ARG A 56 -0.35 5.67 6.55
C ARG A 56 1.01 5.09 6.18
N ASP A 57 2.05 5.33 6.98
CA ASP A 57 3.39 4.76 6.78
C ASP A 57 3.34 3.23 6.73
N GLN A 58 2.65 2.59 7.68
CA GLN A 58 2.51 1.13 7.71
C GLN A 58 1.72 0.62 6.49
N SER A 59 0.61 1.27 6.14
CA SER A 59 -0.22 0.88 4.99
C SER A 59 0.51 1.02 3.66
N CYS A 60 1.34 2.06 3.51
CA CYS A 60 2.21 2.26 2.36
C CYS A 60 3.25 1.13 2.27
N LEU A 61 3.88 0.77 3.38
CA LEU A 61 4.84 -0.33 3.43
C LEU A 61 4.20 -1.68 3.05
N ASP A 62 3.03 -1.98 3.60
CA ASP A 62 2.30 -3.22 3.29
C ASP A 62 1.89 -3.30 1.81
N SER A 63 1.43 -2.18 1.25
CA SER A 63 1.09 -2.08 -0.19
C SER A 63 2.33 -2.26 -1.06
N PHE A 64 3.45 -1.61 -0.71
CA PHE A 64 4.73 -1.76 -1.41
C PHE A 64 5.21 -3.21 -1.38
N MET A 65 5.19 -3.85 -0.22
CA MET A 65 5.62 -5.24 -0.06
C MET A 65 4.74 -6.21 -0.86
N SER A 66 3.42 -5.95 -0.91
CA SER A 66 2.49 -6.72 -1.73
C SER A 66 2.81 -6.56 -3.21
N GLY A 67 3.02 -5.34 -3.68
CA GLY A 67 3.43 -5.05 -5.06
C GLY A 67 4.77 -5.70 -5.42
N TYR A 68 5.77 -5.61 -4.53
CA TYR A 68 7.07 -6.25 -4.70
C TYR A 68 6.95 -7.77 -4.84
N ARG A 69 6.13 -8.42 -3.98
CA ARG A 69 5.90 -9.88 -4.05
C ARG A 69 5.30 -10.29 -5.39
N VAL A 70 4.33 -9.54 -5.90
CA VAL A 70 3.72 -9.79 -7.22
C VAL A 70 4.76 -9.62 -8.33
N ALA A 71 5.48 -8.49 -8.35
CA ALA A 71 6.50 -8.22 -9.36
C ALA A 71 7.61 -9.27 -9.34
N HIS A 72 8.03 -9.70 -8.15
CA HIS A 72 9.01 -10.78 -7.98
C HIS A 72 8.47 -12.12 -8.50
N GLY A 73 7.21 -12.48 -8.21
CA GLY A 73 6.58 -13.68 -8.75
C GLY A 73 6.58 -13.68 -10.28
N ILE A 74 6.12 -12.58 -10.89
CA ILE A 74 6.14 -12.40 -12.35
C ILE A 74 7.57 -12.53 -12.89
N HIS A 75 8.55 -11.90 -12.24
CA HIS A 75 9.95 -11.99 -12.67
C HIS A 75 10.47 -13.43 -12.62
N GLN A 76 10.11 -14.22 -11.61
CA GLN A 76 10.49 -15.62 -11.51
C GLN A 76 9.84 -16.47 -12.58
N GLU A 77 8.56 -16.25 -12.89
CA GLU A 77 7.87 -16.94 -13.99
C GLU A 77 8.53 -16.66 -15.33
N LEU A 78 8.92 -15.40 -15.60
CA LEU A 78 9.59 -15.02 -16.83
C LEU A 78 11.00 -15.61 -16.99
N LEU A 79 11.67 -15.94 -15.88
CA LEU A 79 13.00 -16.56 -15.90
C LEU A 79 12.95 -18.09 -15.94
N ALA A 80 11.77 -18.70 -15.75
CA ALA A 80 11.65 -20.13 -15.72
C ALA A 80 11.73 -20.73 -17.14
N ASP A 81 12.32 -21.92 -17.27
CA ASP A 81 12.38 -22.67 -18.54
C ASP A 81 11.03 -23.28 -18.97
N GLN A 82 9.96 -22.98 -18.22
CA GLN A 82 8.60 -23.42 -18.44
C GLN A 82 7.73 -22.23 -18.85
N PRO A 83 6.66 -22.44 -19.64
CA PRO A 83 5.75 -21.36 -20.02
C PRO A 83 5.19 -20.65 -18.77
N PRO A 84 4.94 -19.33 -18.84
CA PRO A 84 4.35 -18.57 -17.75
C PRO A 84 3.03 -19.17 -17.28
N TYR A 85 2.63 -18.82 -16.06
CA TYR A 85 1.38 -19.30 -15.48
C TYR A 85 0.18 -18.98 -16.39
N ASN A 86 -0.67 -19.99 -16.65
CA ASN A 86 -1.90 -19.85 -17.42
C ASN A 86 -3.10 -20.21 -16.55
N PHE A 87 -3.99 -19.24 -16.37
CA PHE A 87 -5.20 -19.39 -15.56
C PHE A 87 -6.20 -20.39 -16.16
N GLU A 88 -6.31 -20.45 -17.49
CA GLU A 88 -7.24 -21.38 -18.17
C GLU A 88 -6.80 -22.84 -17.95
N ASP A 89 -5.50 -23.11 -17.97
CA ASP A 89 -4.94 -24.45 -17.73
C ASP A 89 -5.17 -24.92 -16.27
N GLU A 90 -5.13 -24.00 -15.30
CA GLU A 90 -5.45 -24.33 -13.90
C GLU A 90 -6.95 -24.61 -13.73
N ASP A 91 -7.82 -23.75 -14.26
CA ASP A 91 -9.27 -23.92 -14.19
C ASP A 91 -9.72 -25.24 -14.84
N GLU A 92 -9.17 -25.59 -16.02
CA GLU A 92 -9.42 -26.88 -16.67
C GLU A 92 -8.95 -28.05 -15.81
N ARG A 93 -7.75 -27.96 -15.22
CA ARG A 93 -7.25 -28.99 -14.30
C ARG A 93 -8.15 -29.16 -13.08
N LEU A 94 -8.53 -28.07 -12.42
CA LEU A 94 -9.40 -28.08 -11.24
C LEU A 94 -10.78 -28.65 -11.58
N ALA A 95 -11.33 -28.33 -12.75
CA ALA A 95 -12.58 -28.91 -13.24
C ALA A 95 -12.45 -30.43 -13.46
N CYS A 96 -11.35 -30.90 -14.07
CA CYS A 96 -11.08 -32.32 -14.25
C CYS A 96 -10.86 -33.06 -12.92
N GLU A 97 -10.20 -32.44 -11.94
CA GLU A 97 -9.99 -33.00 -10.59
C GLU A 97 -11.34 -33.15 -9.86
N LYS A 98 -12.20 -32.13 -9.90
CA LYS A 98 -13.56 -32.20 -9.31
C LYS A 98 -14.45 -33.28 -9.94
N LEU A 99 -14.34 -33.51 -11.25
CA LEU A 99 -15.07 -34.58 -11.95
C LEU A 99 -14.56 -35.98 -11.59
N ARG A 100 -13.33 -36.11 -11.06
CA ARG A 100 -12.76 -37.39 -10.62
C ARG A 100 -13.08 -37.71 -9.15
N GLU A 101 -13.39 -36.68 -8.36
CA GLU A 101 -13.71 -36.82 -6.94
C GLU A 101 -15.21 -36.97 -6.63
N GLY A 102 -16.08 -36.78 -7.63
CA GLY A 102 -17.54 -36.98 -7.54
C GLY A 102 -18.03 -38.25 -8.23
#